data_AF-A0A7C6WLE3-F1
#
_entry.id   AF-A0A7C6WLE3-F1
#
_cell.length_a   1.000
_cell.length_b   1.000
_cell.length_c   1.000
_cell.angle_alpha   90.00
_cell.angle_beta   90.00
_cell.angle_gamma   90.00
#
_symmetry.space_group_name_H-M   'P 1'
#
loop_
_entity.id
_entity.type
_entity.pdbx_description
1 polymer ?
#
loop_
_entity_poly.entity_id
_entity_poly.type
_entity_poly.pdbx_seq_one_letter_code
_entity_poly.pdbx_strand_id
1 'polypeptide(L)'
;MDKIRDILNNAKKIAIAGHVRPDGDCIGSSTALYQYLDLYKKELGIEQLDIYLEPYGDRFKLLSGLESIKCSCAGNEVYDMFIALDCGSKDRLGVVSEIFDKAKTTVNIDHHISNTMFATTNHVIEASSTSEIIYTLIEDDKITKEIAT
;
A
#
# COMPACT_ATOMS: atom_id res chain seq x y z
N MET A 1 -3.19 1.84 -19.52
CA MET A 1 -3.11 1.27 -18.15
C MET A 1 -2.41 2.32 -17.33
N ASP A 2 -3.08 2.79 -16.28
CA ASP A 2 -2.50 3.78 -15.38
C ASP A 2 -1.31 3.12 -14.70
N LYS A 3 -0.15 3.77 -14.74
CA LYS A 3 1.03 3.30 -14.01
C LYS A 3 0.99 3.87 -12.60
N ILE A 4 1.73 3.25 -11.67
CA ILE A 4 1.78 3.72 -10.29
C ILE A 4 2.15 5.22 -10.20
N ARG A 5 3.00 5.71 -11.12
CA ARG A 5 3.35 7.13 -11.24
C ARG A 5 2.14 8.04 -11.44
N ASP A 6 1.16 7.61 -12.23
CA ASP A 6 -0.05 8.39 -12.50
C ASP A 6 -0.92 8.47 -11.23
N ILE A 7 -0.99 7.38 -10.47
CA ILE A 7 -1.69 7.31 -9.18
C ILE A 7 -1.05 8.27 -8.17
N LEU A 8 0.29 8.32 -8.09
CA LEU A 8 1.01 9.13 -7.10
C LEU A 8 0.76 10.64 -7.27
N ASN A 9 0.52 11.13 -8.48
CA ASN A 9 0.18 12.53 -8.77
C ASN A 9 1.05 13.57 -8.01
N ASN A 10 2.38 13.38 -8.01
CA ASN A 10 3.36 14.22 -7.30
C ASN A 10 3.22 14.25 -5.76
N ALA A 11 2.57 13.27 -5.13
CA ALA A 11 2.53 13.11 -3.68
C ALA A 11 3.95 12.92 -3.12
N LYS A 12 4.30 13.71 -2.10
CA LYS A 12 5.63 13.71 -1.50
C LYS A 12 5.69 12.94 -0.19
N LYS A 13 4.59 12.98 0.58
CA LYS A 13 4.41 12.20 1.80
C LYS A 13 3.34 11.13 1.57
N ILE A 14 3.75 9.87 1.56
CA ILE A 14 2.89 8.74 1.26
C ILE A 14 2.85 7.77 2.44
N ALA A 15 1.65 7.33 2.79
CA ALA A 15 1.43 6.19 3.68
C ALA A 15 0.82 5.03 2.88
N ILE A 16 1.32 3.82 3.11
CA ILE A 16 0.73 2.57 2.61
C ILE A 16 0.17 1.82 3.81
N ALA A 17 -1.04 1.27 3.66
CA ALA A 17 -1.60 0.37 4.65
C ALA A 17 -2.41 -0.74 4.04
N GLY A 18 -2.53 -1.84 4.79
CA GLY A 18 -3.35 -2.98 4.45
C GLY A 18 -4.52 -3.17 5.42
N HIS A 19 -5.21 -4.32 5.29
CA HIS A 19 -6.31 -4.67 6.16
C HIS A 19 -5.87 -5.26 7.52
N VAL A 20 -6.75 -5.22 8.52
CA VAL A 20 -6.57 -5.87 9.83
C VAL A 20 -6.38 -7.37 9.70
N ARG A 21 -5.53 -7.97 10.54
CA ARG A 21 -5.09 -9.38 10.43
C ARG A 21 -4.59 -9.71 9.01
N PRO A 22 -3.50 -9.07 8.56
CA PRO A 22 -3.05 -9.14 7.18
C PRO A 22 -2.66 -10.57 6.81
N ASP A 23 -3.02 -10.99 5.60
CA ASP A 23 -2.64 -12.28 5.04
C ASP A 23 -1.47 -12.14 4.05
N GLY A 24 -1.23 -13.16 3.22
CA GLY A 24 -0.11 -13.16 2.29
C GLY A 24 -0.23 -12.09 1.20
N ASP A 25 -1.45 -11.84 0.71
CA ASP A 25 -1.66 -10.86 -0.36
C ASP A 25 -1.54 -9.44 0.19
N CYS A 26 -2.16 -9.19 1.33
CA CYS A 26 -2.05 -7.90 2.02
C CYS A 26 -0.60 -7.53 2.36
N ILE A 27 0.19 -8.47 2.89
CA ILE A 27 1.60 -8.20 3.23
C ILE A 27 2.41 -8.07 1.95
N GLY A 28 2.28 -9.02 1.00
CA GLY A 28 3.07 -9.06 -0.23
C GLY A 28 2.85 -7.83 -1.11
N SER A 29 1.60 -7.45 -1.38
CA SER A 29 1.28 -6.25 -2.15
C SER A 29 1.79 -4.96 -1.49
N SER A 30 1.67 -4.86 -0.16
CA SER A 30 2.14 -3.70 0.61
C SER A 30 3.64 -3.58 0.64
N THR A 31 4.37 -4.66 0.90
CA THR A 31 5.84 -4.62 0.92
C THR A 31 6.41 -4.49 -0.48
N ALA A 32 5.82 -5.11 -1.51
CA ALA A 32 6.24 -4.94 -2.90
C ALA A 32 6.11 -3.48 -3.35
N LEU A 33 4.95 -2.85 -3.11
CA LEU A 33 4.76 -1.45 -3.46
C LEU A 33 5.68 -0.54 -2.63
N TYR A 34 5.80 -0.77 -1.33
CA TYR A 34 6.69 0.01 -0.47
C TYR A 34 8.15 -0.04 -0.93
N GLN A 35 8.68 -1.24 -1.18
CA GLN A 35 10.06 -1.44 -1.63
C GLN A 35 10.31 -0.77 -2.99
N TYR A 36 9.37 -0.91 -3.93
CA TYR A 36 9.44 -0.21 -5.21
C TYR A 36 9.51 1.31 -5.02
N LEU A 37 8.58 1.87 -4.25
CA LEU A 37 8.54 3.32 -4.02
C LEU A 37 9.77 3.81 -3.25
N ASP A 38 10.29 3.07 -2.28
CA ASP A 38 11.48 3.47 -1.53
C ASP A 38 12.73 3.45 -2.41
N LEU A 39 12.90 2.40 -3.24
CA LEU A 39 14.02 2.26 -4.16
C LEU A 39 14.07 3.42 -5.17
N TYR A 40 12.92 3.84 -5.67
CA TYR A 40 12.80 4.90 -6.68
C TYR A 40 12.35 6.26 -6.13
N LYS A 41 12.33 6.45 -4.81
CA LYS A 41 11.76 7.65 -4.17
C LYS A 41 12.32 8.97 -4.70
N LYS A 42 13.63 9.02 -4.98
CA LYS A 42 14.28 10.23 -5.51
C LYS A 42 13.79 10.59 -6.90
N GLU A 43 13.59 9.58 -7.75
CA GLU A 43 13.07 9.75 -9.10
C GLU A 43 11.58 10.14 -9.07
N LEU A 44 10.84 9.57 -8.12
CA LEU A 44 9.40 9.82 -7.92
C LEU A 44 9.09 11.09 -7.12
N GLY A 45 10.12 11.78 -6.60
CA GLY A 45 9.94 12.99 -5.77
C GLY A 45 9.33 12.72 -4.38
N ILE A 46 9.41 11.49 -3.88
CA ILE A 46 8.87 11.09 -2.58
C ILE A 46 9.88 11.49 -1.49
N GLU A 47 9.43 12.30 -0.54
CA GLU A 47 10.22 12.82 0.57
C GLU A 47 10.02 11.98 1.85
N GLN A 48 8.82 11.43 2.05
CA GLN A 48 8.48 10.56 3.18
C GLN A 48 7.61 9.40 2.71
N LEU A 49 7.97 8.18 3.09
CA LEU A 49 7.25 6.96 2.77
C LEU A 49 7.16 6.08 4.02
N ASP A 50 5.94 5.75 4.41
CA ASP A 50 5.66 4.92 5.57
C ASP A 50 4.73 3.77 5.20
N ILE A 51 4.92 2.60 5.82
CA ILE A 51 4.08 1.41 5.65
C ILE A 51 3.54 0.97 7.01
N TYR A 52 2.24 0.71 7.07
CA TYR A 52 1.53 0.32 8.26
C TYR A 52 0.75 -0.98 8.05
N LEU A 53 1.08 -2.02 8.83
CA LEU A 53 0.35 -3.28 8.85
C LEU A 53 0.21 -3.74 10.30
N GLU A 54 -0.92 -4.39 10.63
CA GLU A 54 -1.06 -5.03 11.94
C GLU A 54 -0.04 -6.17 12.12
N PRO A 55 0.25 -6.58 13.37
CA PRO A 55 1.13 -7.71 13.63
C PRO A 55 0.74 -8.97 12.85
N TYR A 56 1.76 -9.60 12.25
CA TYR A 56 1.62 -10.79 11.41
C TYR A 56 2.42 -11.96 11.98
N GLY A 57 2.11 -13.17 11.51
CA GLY A 57 2.74 -14.40 12.00
C GLY A 57 4.09 -14.72 11.35
N ASP A 58 4.88 -15.56 12.02
CA ASP A 58 6.23 -15.97 11.60
C ASP A 58 6.33 -16.59 10.21
N ARG A 59 5.23 -17.15 9.69
CA ARG A 59 5.15 -17.72 8.33
C ARG A 59 5.48 -16.72 7.22
N PHE A 60 5.36 -15.43 7.51
CA PHE A 60 5.62 -14.36 6.54
C PHE A 60 7.05 -13.84 6.56
N LYS A 61 7.92 -14.31 7.48
CA LYS A 61 9.33 -13.89 7.62
C LYS A 61 10.21 -14.14 6.37
N LEU A 62 9.68 -14.85 5.38
CA LEU A 62 10.34 -15.08 4.09
C LEU A 62 10.25 -13.87 3.15
N LEU A 63 9.30 -12.95 3.40
CA LEU A 63 9.11 -11.73 2.61
C LEU A 63 10.14 -10.66 2.98
N SER A 64 10.49 -9.82 2.00
CA SER A 64 11.42 -8.70 2.20
C SER A 64 10.70 -7.41 2.61
N GLY A 65 11.40 -6.44 3.19
CA GLY A 65 10.86 -5.12 3.57
C GLY A 65 10.00 -5.11 4.84
N LEU A 66 9.99 -6.23 5.58
CA LEU A 66 9.20 -6.41 6.81
C LEU A 66 9.66 -5.50 7.96
N GLU A 67 10.95 -5.17 7.98
CA GLU A 67 11.60 -4.32 8.97
C GLU A 67 11.12 -2.86 8.94
N SER A 68 10.57 -2.41 7.80
CA SER A 68 10.02 -1.07 7.64
C SER A 68 8.58 -0.92 8.13
N ILE A 69 7.90 -2.04 8.42
CA ILE A 69 6.51 -2.07 8.83
C ILE A 69 6.35 -1.43 10.21
N LYS A 70 5.48 -0.42 10.28
CA LYS A 70 5.04 0.19 11.54
C LYS A 70 3.71 -0.44 11.96
N CYS A 71 3.72 -1.14 13.09
CA CYS A 71 2.50 -1.77 13.62
C CYS A 71 1.58 -0.83 14.41
N SER A 72 2.00 0.42 14.62
CA SER A 72 1.22 1.42 15.33
C SER A 72 1.56 2.82 14.82
N CYS A 73 0.63 3.75 15.06
CA CYS A 73 0.84 5.16 14.79
C CYS A 73 0.30 6.01 15.95
N ALA A 74 0.86 7.20 16.13
CA ALA A 74 0.34 8.18 17.08
C ALA A 74 -0.84 8.99 16.51
N GLY A 75 -1.28 8.71 15.28
CA GLY A 75 -2.41 9.37 14.61
C GLY A 75 -2.20 10.83 14.20
N ASN A 76 -1.05 11.46 14.50
CA ASN A 76 -0.85 12.90 14.28
C ASN A 76 -0.23 13.27 12.93
N GLU A 77 0.24 12.29 12.17
CA GLU A 77 0.87 12.52 10.87
C GLU A 77 -0.18 12.82 9.79
N VAL A 78 0.13 13.77 8.90
CA VAL A 78 -0.72 14.14 7.76
C VAL A 78 0.06 13.86 6.48
N TYR A 79 -0.48 12.95 5.67
CA TYR A 79 0.11 12.54 4.39
C TYR A 79 -0.55 13.27 3.22
N ASP A 80 0.21 13.45 2.14
CA ASP A 80 -0.37 13.91 0.87
C ASP A 80 -1.24 12.82 0.26
N MET A 81 -0.83 11.56 0.40
CA MET A 81 -1.54 10.40 -0.10
C MET A 81 -1.51 9.25 0.91
N PHE A 82 -2.66 8.61 1.09
CA PHE A 82 -2.78 7.32 1.75
C PHE A 82 -3.22 6.27 0.74
N ILE A 83 -2.48 5.17 0.64
CA ILE A 83 -2.77 4.06 -0.27
C ILE A 83 -3.20 2.85 0.57
N ALA A 84 -4.48 2.49 0.48
CA ALA A 84 -5.04 1.29 1.09
C ALA A 84 -4.97 0.12 0.09
N LEU A 85 -4.18 -0.90 0.41
CA LEU A 85 -4.04 -2.10 -0.41
C LEU A 85 -4.83 -3.26 0.20
N ASP A 86 -5.41 -4.08 -0.66
CA ASP A 86 -6.07 -5.33 -0.28
C ASP A 86 -7.15 -5.15 0.79
N CYS A 87 -7.82 -4.00 0.77
CA CYS A 87 -8.72 -3.58 1.83
C CYS A 87 -10.08 -3.27 1.21
N GLY A 88 -11.06 -4.11 1.49
CA GLY A 88 -12.41 -3.98 0.93
C GLY A 88 -13.26 -2.86 1.54
N SER A 89 -12.92 -2.36 2.71
CA SER A 89 -13.73 -1.35 3.40
C SER A 89 -12.91 -0.59 4.45
N LYS A 90 -13.33 0.64 4.75
CA LYS A 90 -12.59 1.51 5.68
C LYS A 90 -12.43 0.92 7.08
N ASP A 91 -13.44 0.21 7.60
CA ASP A 91 -13.40 -0.42 8.93
C ASP A 91 -12.31 -1.49 9.05
N ARG A 92 -11.86 -2.03 7.91
CA ARG A 92 -10.76 -3.00 7.83
C ARG A 92 -9.38 -2.35 7.91
N LEU A 93 -9.23 -1.03 7.91
CA LEU A 93 -7.93 -0.37 8.12
C LEU A 93 -7.46 -0.39 9.59
N GLY A 94 -8.35 -0.67 10.54
CA GLY A 94 -8.01 -0.74 11.96
C GLY A 94 -7.41 0.56 12.51
N VAL A 95 -6.29 0.44 13.23
CA VAL A 95 -5.67 1.54 13.99
C VAL A 95 -5.09 2.67 13.13
N VAL A 96 -5.00 2.50 11.81
CA VAL A 96 -4.53 3.54 10.89
C VAL A 96 -5.64 4.25 10.12
N SER A 97 -6.90 3.94 10.43
CA SER A 97 -8.08 4.63 9.87
C SER A 97 -8.07 6.14 10.14
N GLU A 98 -7.51 6.59 11.27
CA GLU A 98 -7.36 8.03 11.56
C GLU A 98 -6.36 8.73 10.63
N ILE A 99 -5.29 8.03 10.22
CA ILE A 99 -4.34 8.59 9.24
C ILE A 99 -5.03 8.72 7.89
N PHE A 100 -5.80 7.69 7.49
CA PHE A 100 -6.60 7.73 6.26
C PHE A 100 -7.52 8.96 6.22
N ASP A 101 -8.21 9.26 7.31
CA ASP A 101 -9.12 10.40 7.40
C ASP A 101 -8.44 11.78 7.34
N LYS A 102 -7.17 11.84 7.74
CA LYS A 102 -6.38 13.08 7.73
C LYS A 102 -5.61 13.27 6.42
N ALA A 103 -5.42 12.22 5.62
CA ALA A 103 -4.68 12.30 4.37
C ALA A 103 -5.39 13.21 3.36
N LYS A 104 -4.63 13.99 2.58
CA LYS A 104 -5.21 14.92 1.59
C LYS A 104 -5.93 14.18 0.46
N THR A 105 -5.36 13.06 0.04
CA THR A 105 -5.92 12.15 -0.98
C THR A 105 -5.84 10.72 -0.47
N THR A 106 -6.88 9.93 -0.71
CA THR A 106 -6.87 8.51 -0.41
C THR A 106 -7.07 7.71 -1.70
N VAL A 107 -6.30 6.63 -1.83
CA VAL A 107 -6.35 5.68 -2.94
C VAL A 107 -6.60 4.30 -2.36
N ASN A 108 -7.48 3.53 -2.97
CA ASN A 108 -7.65 2.11 -2.68
C ASN A 108 -7.34 1.28 -3.91
N ILE A 109 -6.44 0.30 -3.78
CA ILE A 109 -6.10 -0.67 -4.81
C ILE A 109 -6.47 -2.03 -4.25
N ASP A 110 -7.43 -2.69 -4.89
CA ASP A 110 -8.04 -3.90 -4.33
C ASP A 110 -8.67 -4.77 -5.44
N HIS A 111 -9.01 -6.00 -5.10
CA HIS A 111 -9.66 -6.95 -6.00
C HIS A 111 -10.96 -7.55 -5.44
N HIS A 112 -11.33 -7.22 -4.19
CA HIS A 112 -12.52 -7.77 -3.56
C HIS A 112 -13.80 -7.28 -4.23
N ILE A 113 -14.66 -8.21 -4.66
CA ILE A 113 -16.01 -7.91 -5.18
C ILE A 113 -16.87 -7.18 -4.16
N SER A 114 -16.63 -7.42 -2.86
CA SER A 114 -17.33 -6.77 -1.76
C SER A 114 -16.82 -5.37 -1.42
N ASN A 115 -15.88 -4.81 -2.19
CA ASN A 115 -15.27 -3.53 -1.88
C ASN A 115 -16.30 -2.39 -1.86
N THR A 116 -16.20 -1.48 -0.87
CA THR A 116 -17.19 -0.41 -0.65
C THR A 116 -16.83 0.92 -1.32
N MET A 117 -15.77 0.97 -2.14
CA MET A 117 -15.27 2.16 -2.84
C MET A 117 -15.03 3.36 -1.90
N PHE A 118 -14.40 3.10 -0.75
CA PHE A 118 -14.35 4.06 0.37
C PHE A 118 -13.28 5.14 0.25
N ALA A 119 -12.34 5.04 -0.71
CA ALA A 119 -11.31 6.05 -0.93
C ALA A 119 -11.75 7.11 -1.93
N THR A 120 -11.03 8.24 -1.98
CA THR A 120 -11.27 9.30 -2.98
C THR A 120 -11.06 8.78 -4.39
N THR A 121 -10.05 7.93 -4.60
CA THR A 121 -9.81 7.20 -5.85
C THR A 121 -9.78 5.70 -5.56
N ASN A 122 -10.50 4.90 -6.34
CA ASN A 122 -10.57 3.45 -6.14
C ASN A 122 -10.18 2.76 -7.46
N HIS A 123 -9.10 1.99 -7.43
CA HIS A 123 -8.65 1.11 -8.48
C HIS A 123 -8.98 -0.33 -8.07
N VAL A 124 -10.25 -0.71 -8.27
CA VAL A 124 -10.77 -2.03 -7.92
C VAL A 124 -11.10 -2.79 -9.20
N ILE A 125 -10.39 -3.88 -9.45
CA ILE A 125 -10.51 -4.66 -10.68
C ILE A 125 -10.60 -6.16 -10.38
N GLU A 126 -11.15 -6.93 -11.32
CA GLU A 126 -11.15 -8.39 -11.23
C GLU A 126 -9.72 -8.91 -11.45
N ALA A 127 -9.11 -9.41 -10.39
CA ALA A 127 -7.76 -9.99 -10.37
C ALA A 127 -7.70 -11.13 -9.34
N SER A 128 -6.70 -11.99 -9.46
CA SER A 128 -6.51 -13.09 -8.48
C SER A 128 -6.06 -12.59 -7.11
N SER A 129 -5.38 -11.45 -7.07
CA SER A 129 -4.77 -10.85 -5.88
C SER A 129 -4.47 -9.36 -6.10
N THR A 130 -4.39 -8.60 -5.02
CA THR A 130 -3.86 -7.24 -5.04
C THR A 130 -2.39 -7.22 -5.47
N SER A 131 -1.61 -8.25 -5.14
CA SER A 131 -0.23 -8.44 -5.60
C SER A 131 -0.11 -8.49 -7.12
N GLU A 132 -1.05 -9.18 -7.80
CA GLU A 132 -1.14 -9.18 -9.27
C GLU A 132 -1.40 -7.75 -9.79
N ILE A 133 -2.31 -7.01 -9.16
CA ILE A 133 -2.60 -5.63 -9.55
C ILE A 133 -1.33 -4.77 -9.42
N ILE A 134 -0.63 -4.84 -8.28
CA ILE A 134 0.61 -4.10 -8.05
C ILE A 134 1.65 -4.43 -9.12
N TYR A 135 1.81 -5.71 -9.48
CA TYR A 135 2.71 -6.13 -10.56
C TYR A 135 2.39 -5.41 -11.89
N THR A 136 1.12 -5.27 -12.25
CA THR A 136 0.74 -4.54 -13.49
C THR A 136 0.98 -3.03 -13.42
N LEU A 137 0.91 -2.44 -12.22
CA LEU A 137 1.04 -1.00 -11.99
C LEU A 137 2.50 -0.52 -11.97
N ILE A 138 3.44 -1.37 -11.56
CA ILE A 138 4.87 -1.04 -11.53
C ILE A 138 5.58 -1.37 -12.86
N GLU A 139 6.84 -0.97 -12.98
CA GLU A 139 7.65 -1.15 -14.20
C GLU A 139 8.45 -2.47 -14.11
N ASP A 140 8.25 -3.39 -15.06
CA ASP A 140 8.86 -4.74 -15.04
C ASP A 140 10.39 -4.71 -14.91
N ASP A 141 11.06 -3.78 -15.60
CA ASP A 141 12.52 -3.62 -15.58
C ASP A 141 13.06 -3.04 -14.26
N LYS A 142 12.15 -2.60 -13.38
CA LYS A 142 12.44 -2.02 -12.07
C LYS A 142 12.09 -2.96 -10.90
N ILE A 143 11.67 -4.19 -11.19
CA ILE A 143 11.37 -5.19 -10.17
C ILE A 143 12.66 -5.91 -9.77
N THR A 144 13.08 -5.75 -8.51
CA THR A 144 14.18 -6.52 -7.93
C THR A 144 13.70 -7.86 -7.37
N LYS A 145 14.63 -8.73 -6.98
CA LYS A 145 14.30 -10.02 -6.35
C LYS A 145 13.48 -9.82 -5.07
N GLU A 146 13.83 -8.81 -4.29
CA GLU A 146 13.18 -8.48 -3.01
C GLU A 146 11.75 -7.97 -3.20
N ILE A 147 11.49 -7.23 -4.28
CA ILE A 147 10.14 -6.79 -4.68
C ILE A 147 9.29 -7.97 -5.18
N ALA A 148 9.92 -8.94 -5.86
CA ALA A 148 9.26 -10.10 -6.45
C ALA A 148 9.03 -11.28 -5.47
N THR A 149 9.61 -11.24 -4.27
CA THR A 149 9.52 -12.32 -3.26
C THR A 149 8.32 -12.12 -2.35
#